data_AF-A0A3B0U6E2-F1
#
_entry.id   AF-A0A3B0U6E2-F1
#
_cell.length_a   1.000
_cell.length_b   1.000
_cell.length_c   1.000
_cell.angle_alpha   90.00
_cell.angle_beta   90.00
_cell.angle_gamma   90.00
#
_symmetry.space_group_name_H-M   'P 1'
#
loop_
_entity.id
_entity.type
_entity.pdbx_description
1 polymer ?
#
loop_
_entity_poly.entity_id
_entity_poly.type
_entity_poly.pdbx_seq_one_letter_code
_entity_poly.pdbx_strand_id
1 'polypeptide(L)'
;LKRGWWRVLERLNNNKIKYTLLKKDTVILVNEQHIKDYKTRKSAYEGHYPHYNTTTIITKKQVQFKKGDVYIPTNQNGVRYIIETLEPSATDSFFNWNFFDTILQQKEGYSPYVFEDIAAQFLIENPSVQNALDLKMLNDENFANNPQAQLNFIYKNSPHYETAHLKLPIYKVF
;
A
#
# COMPACT_ATOMS: atom_id res chain seq x y z
N LEU A 1 -3.38 10.72 -7.59
CA LEU A 1 -4.29 9.55 -7.59
C LEU A 1 -4.18 8.84 -8.94
N LYS A 2 -3.92 7.52 -8.95
CA LYS A 2 -3.93 6.74 -10.19
C LYS A 2 -5.32 6.70 -10.82
N ARG A 3 -5.40 6.67 -12.15
CA ARG A 3 -6.68 6.47 -12.85
C ARG A 3 -7.29 5.10 -12.49
N GLY A 4 -8.61 4.98 -12.60
CA GLY A 4 -9.35 3.75 -12.30
C GLY A 4 -10.12 3.78 -10.97
N TRP A 5 -9.91 4.79 -10.12
CA TRP A 5 -10.66 4.96 -8.86
C TRP A 5 -11.84 5.92 -9.04
N TRP A 6 -12.80 5.55 -9.90
CA TRP A 6 -13.92 6.43 -10.27
C TRP A 6 -14.80 6.81 -9.07
N ARG A 7 -15.03 5.90 -8.12
CA ARG A 7 -15.78 6.18 -6.87
C ARG A 7 -15.13 7.28 -6.04
N VAL A 8 -13.80 7.34 -6.02
CA VAL A 8 -13.06 8.43 -5.35
C VAL A 8 -13.23 9.74 -6.12
N LEU A 9 -13.11 9.72 -7.45
CA LEU A 9 -13.33 10.92 -8.27
C LEU A 9 -14.74 11.47 -8.14
N GLU A 10 -15.75 10.60 -8.08
CA GLU A 10 -17.15 10.99 -7.82
C GLU A 10 -17.28 11.72 -6.48
N ARG A 11 -16.65 11.19 -5.42
CA ARG A 11 -16.65 11.83 -4.09
C ARG A 11 -15.92 13.17 -4.09
N LEU A 12 -14.79 13.28 -4.79
CA LEU A 12 -14.09 14.56 -5.00
C LEU A 12 -14.98 15.57 -5.73
N ASN A 13 -15.70 15.15 -6.78
CA ASN A 13 -16.62 16.00 -7.53
C ASN A 13 -17.80 16.49 -6.68
N ASN A 14 -18.44 15.59 -5.92
CA ASN A 14 -19.55 15.93 -5.03
C ASN A 14 -19.14 16.97 -3.98
N ASN A 15 -17.88 16.92 -3.53
CA ASN A 15 -17.30 17.87 -2.58
C ASN A 15 -16.60 19.06 -3.24
N LYS A 16 -16.81 19.26 -4.55
CA LYS A 16 -16.28 20.39 -5.34
C LYS A 16 -14.75 20.52 -5.26
N ILE A 17 -14.04 19.40 -5.13
CA ILE A 17 -12.59 19.37 -5.11
C ILE A 17 -12.06 19.57 -6.52
N LYS A 18 -11.20 20.58 -6.68
CA LYS A 18 -10.50 20.84 -7.93
C LYS A 18 -9.38 19.82 -8.11
N TYR A 19 -9.27 19.28 -9.30
CA TYR A 19 -8.16 18.42 -9.72
C TYR A 19 -7.91 18.58 -11.22
N THR A 20 -6.75 18.14 -11.69
CA THR A 20 -6.39 18.12 -13.11
C THR A 20 -6.00 16.72 -13.54
N LEU A 21 -6.23 16.41 -14.81
CA LEU A 21 -5.74 15.18 -15.43
C LEU A 21 -4.37 15.44 -16.04
N LEU A 22 -3.43 14.52 -15.80
CA LEU A 22 -2.12 14.58 -16.45
C LEU A 22 -2.28 14.42 -17.97
N LYS A 23 -1.77 15.38 -18.72
CA LYS A 23 -1.90 15.42 -20.20
C LYS A 23 -0.98 14.45 -20.93
N LYS A 24 0.09 14.01 -20.27
CA LYS A 24 1.10 13.08 -20.78
C LYS A 24 1.66 12.22 -19.65
N ASP A 25 2.32 11.13 -20.02
CA ASP A 25 3.12 10.35 -19.08
C ASP A 25 4.18 11.24 -18.42
N THR A 26 4.30 11.17 -17.10
CA THR A 26 5.17 12.04 -16.31
C THR A 26 5.81 11.23 -15.20
N VAL A 27 7.11 11.37 -14.98
CA VAL A 27 7.78 10.81 -13.80
C VAL A 27 7.86 11.89 -12.74
N ILE A 28 7.42 11.57 -11.52
CA ILE A 28 7.39 12.52 -10.40
C ILE A 28 8.01 11.86 -9.18
N LEU A 29 8.86 12.59 -8.46
CA LEU A 29 9.37 12.18 -7.15
C LEU A 29 8.25 12.38 -6.12
N VAL A 30 7.82 11.30 -5.49
CA VAL A 30 6.67 11.29 -4.57
C VAL A 30 6.95 10.48 -3.32
N ASN A 31 6.16 10.73 -2.29
CA ASN A 31 6.00 9.79 -1.19
C ASN A 31 4.91 8.78 -1.57
N GLU A 32 5.33 7.54 -1.74
CA GLU A 32 4.47 6.36 -1.90
C GLU A 32 4.14 5.78 -0.52
N GLN A 33 2.92 5.30 -0.34
CA GLN A 33 2.46 4.71 0.92
C GLN A 33 1.98 3.28 0.70
N HIS A 34 2.41 2.39 1.60
CA HIS A 34 1.87 1.03 1.73
C HIS A 34 1.19 0.87 3.08
N ILE A 35 0.07 0.16 3.11
CA ILE A 35 -0.58 -0.25 4.35
C ILE A 35 0.36 -1.21 5.08
N LYS A 36 0.71 -0.86 6.32
CA LYS A 36 1.53 -1.68 7.20
C LYS A 36 0.66 -2.61 8.03
N ASP A 37 -0.39 -2.06 8.63
CA ASP A 37 -1.34 -2.78 9.48
C ASP A 37 -2.68 -2.05 9.51
N TYR A 38 -3.76 -2.80 9.70
CA TYR A 38 -5.12 -2.30 9.88
C TYR A 38 -5.99 -3.42 10.47
N LYS A 39 -7.14 -3.03 11.03
CA LYS A 39 -8.19 -3.97 11.46
C LYS A 39 -9.48 -3.67 10.71
N THR A 40 -10.32 -4.69 10.50
CA THR A 40 -11.61 -4.54 9.82
C THR A 40 -12.74 -4.86 10.78
N ARG A 41 -13.78 -4.03 10.78
CA ARG A 41 -15.00 -4.33 11.55
C ARG A 41 -15.68 -5.59 11.01
N LYS A 42 -16.27 -6.39 11.89
CA LYS A 42 -17.00 -7.62 11.51
C LYS A 42 -18.48 -7.39 11.22
N SER A 43 -19.01 -6.23 11.59
CA SER A 43 -20.39 -5.82 11.33
C SER A 43 -20.42 -4.69 10.30
N ALA A 44 -21.47 -4.68 9.49
CA ALA A 44 -21.69 -3.61 8.53
C ALA A 44 -22.05 -2.29 9.25
N TYR A 45 -21.61 -1.18 8.67
CA TYR A 45 -21.96 0.19 9.06
C TYR A 45 -22.25 0.97 7.78
N GLU A 46 -23.49 1.45 7.62
CA GLU A 46 -23.93 2.15 6.40
C GLU A 46 -23.65 1.39 5.09
N GLY A 47 -23.66 0.06 5.13
CA GLY A 47 -23.35 -0.79 3.97
C GLY A 47 -21.85 -1.01 3.71
N HIS A 48 -20.98 -0.53 4.60
CA HIS A 48 -19.52 -0.71 4.54
C HIS A 48 -19.02 -1.62 5.67
N TYR A 49 -17.80 -2.14 5.51
CA TYR A 49 -17.04 -2.84 6.56
C TYR A 49 -15.75 -2.06 6.85
N PRO A 50 -15.82 -1.02 7.72
CA PRO A 50 -14.71 -0.08 7.80
C PRO A 50 -13.43 -0.69 8.36
N HIS A 51 -12.29 -0.24 7.82
CA HIS A 51 -10.98 -0.45 8.43
C HIS A 51 -10.70 0.62 9.50
N TYR A 52 -9.83 0.28 10.44
CA TYR A 52 -9.42 1.16 11.54
C TYR A 52 -8.04 0.77 12.07
N ASN A 53 -7.46 1.63 12.91
CA ASN A 53 -6.07 1.52 13.39
C ASN A 53 -5.07 1.39 12.24
N THR A 54 -5.36 2.03 11.12
CA THR A 54 -4.56 1.94 9.91
C THR A 54 -3.22 2.64 10.09
N THR A 55 -2.14 1.93 9.80
CA THR A 55 -0.77 2.46 9.77
C THR A 55 -0.14 2.25 8.41
N THR A 56 0.80 3.11 8.03
CA THR A 56 1.48 3.02 6.73
C THR A 56 2.99 3.09 6.84
N ILE A 57 3.66 2.45 5.89
CA ILE A 57 5.07 2.71 5.58
C ILE A 57 5.11 3.73 4.44
N ILE A 58 6.00 4.71 4.55
CA ILE A 58 6.19 5.76 3.55
C ILE A 58 7.56 5.58 2.90
N THR A 59 7.61 5.64 1.58
CA THR A 59 8.88 5.57 0.84
C THR A 59 8.93 6.65 -0.22
N LYS A 60 10.04 7.39 -0.29
CA LYS A 60 10.26 8.40 -1.32
C LYS A 60 10.77 7.72 -2.59
N LYS A 61 10.06 7.86 -3.71
CA LYS A 61 10.37 7.15 -4.96
C LYS A 61 10.00 7.97 -6.19
N GLN A 62 10.76 7.82 -7.28
CA GLN A 62 10.33 8.27 -8.59
C GLN A 62 9.27 7.31 -9.13
N VAL A 63 8.06 7.82 -9.34
CA VAL A 63 6.94 7.02 -9.85
C VAL A 63 6.53 7.54 -11.22
N GLN A 64 6.38 6.63 -12.17
CA GLN A 64 5.80 6.96 -13.47
C GLN A 64 4.28 7.08 -13.34
N PHE A 65 3.76 8.24 -13.69
CA PHE A 65 2.34 8.52 -13.87
C PHE A 65 1.98 8.50 -15.35
N LYS A 66 0.78 8.04 -15.65
CA LYS A 66 0.26 7.90 -17.02
C LYS A 66 -0.64 9.08 -17.37
N LYS A 67 -0.76 9.37 -18.66
CA LYS A 67 -1.82 10.26 -19.16
C LYS A 67 -3.18 9.83 -18.58
N GLY A 68 -3.90 10.79 -18.01
CA GLY A 68 -5.19 10.58 -17.35
C GLY A 68 -5.10 10.26 -15.85
N ASP A 69 -3.91 10.05 -15.26
CA ASP A 69 -3.76 10.07 -13.81
C ASP A 69 -4.15 11.46 -13.26
N VAL A 70 -4.60 11.51 -12.00
CA VAL A 70 -5.22 12.69 -11.42
C VAL A 70 -4.27 13.38 -10.45
N TYR A 71 -4.05 14.67 -10.67
CA TYR A 71 -3.32 15.57 -9.77
C TYR A 71 -4.31 16.44 -8.99
N ILE A 72 -4.22 16.41 -7.66
CA ILE A 72 -5.14 17.09 -6.75
C ILE A 72 -4.32 18.15 -5.99
N PRO A 73 -4.40 19.44 -6.34
CA PRO A 73 -3.69 20.49 -5.61
C PRO A 73 -4.26 20.62 -4.19
N THR A 74 -3.42 20.86 -3.20
CA THR A 74 -3.87 21.08 -1.81
C THR A 74 -4.20 22.55 -1.52
N ASN A 75 -3.73 23.49 -2.35
CA ASN A 75 -4.05 24.90 -2.21
C ASN A 75 -5.46 25.21 -2.76
N GLN A 76 -6.48 24.82 -2.01
CA GLN A 76 -7.90 25.06 -2.31
C GLN A 76 -8.75 24.97 -1.04
N ASN A 77 -9.96 25.57 -1.06
CA ASN A 77 -10.87 25.58 0.09
C ASN A 77 -11.20 24.16 0.62
N GLY A 78 -11.27 23.16 -0.27
CA GLY A 78 -11.56 21.76 0.09
C GLY A 78 -10.38 20.97 0.67
N VAL A 79 -9.28 21.61 1.07
CA VAL A 79 -8.07 20.92 1.55
C VAL A 79 -8.32 20.02 2.76
N ARG A 80 -9.19 20.41 3.69
CA ARG A 80 -9.55 19.58 4.84
C ARG A 80 -10.14 18.25 4.38
N TYR A 81 -11.10 18.29 3.45
CA TYR A 81 -11.69 17.08 2.89
C TYR A 81 -10.64 16.18 2.23
N ILE A 82 -9.70 16.76 1.48
CA ILE A 82 -8.58 16.03 0.87
C ILE A 82 -7.77 15.29 1.94
N ILE A 83 -7.37 15.97 3.02
CA ILE A 83 -6.53 15.38 4.06
C ILE A 83 -7.30 14.26 4.80
N GLU A 84 -8.53 14.53 5.22
CA GLU A 84 -9.35 13.57 5.99
C GLU A 84 -9.71 12.31 5.18
N THR A 85 -9.86 12.44 3.85
CA THR A 85 -10.30 11.31 3.01
C THR A 85 -9.16 10.59 2.27
N LEU A 86 -8.07 11.29 1.91
CA LEU A 86 -6.97 10.70 1.14
C LEU A 86 -5.79 10.28 2.02
N GLU A 87 -5.74 10.65 3.30
CA GLU A 87 -4.79 10.07 4.25
C GLU A 87 -5.32 8.73 4.79
N PRO A 88 -4.70 7.59 4.50
CA PRO A 88 -5.17 6.27 4.95
C PRO A 88 -5.34 6.13 6.47
N SER A 89 -4.52 6.81 7.27
CA SER A 89 -4.61 6.77 8.74
C SER A 89 -5.71 7.67 9.32
N ALA A 90 -6.33 8.55 8.53
CA ALA A 90 -7.46 9.35 8.98
C ALA A 90 -8.69 8.47 9.19
N THR A 91 -9.52 8.82 10.18
CA THR A 91 -10.71 8.04 10.56
C THR A 91 -11.66 7.83 9.38
N ASP A 92 -11.95 8.91 8.65
CA ASP A 92 -12.86 8.92 7.50
C ASP A 92 -12.15 8.76 6.16
N SER A 93 -10.99 8.12 6.17
CA SER A 93 -10.24 7.88 4.94
C SER A 93 -11.01 6.98 3.99
N PHE A 94 -10.83 7.18 2.69
CA PHE A 94 -11.34 6.28 1.66
C PHE A 94 -10.83 4.85 1.86
N PHE A 95 -9.62 4.69 2.39
CA PHE A 95 -9.13 3.38 2.79
C PHE A 95 -10.01 2.78 3.89
N ASN A 96 -10.19 3.49 5.00
CA ASN A 96 -11.03 3.03 6.11
C ASN A 96 -12.47 2.79 5.69
N TRP A 97 -12.99 3.53 4.72
CA TRP A 97 -14.31 3.33 4.14
C TRP A 97 -14.35 2.30 3.00
N ASN A 98 -13.36 1.42 2.89
CA ASN A 98 -13.29 0.28 1.96
C ASN A 98 -13.29 0.62 0.45
N PHE A 99 -12.87 1.83 0.07
CA PHE A 99 -12.78 2.21 -1.34
C PHE A 99 -11.60 1.56 -2.05
N PHE A 100 -10.60 1.05 -1.32
CA PHE A 100 -9.34 0.55 -1.87
C PHE A 100 -9.12 -0.96 -1.67
N ASP A 101 -10.12 -1.73 -1.26
CA ASP A 101 -9.96 -3.15 -0.85
C ASP A 101 -9.27 -4.04 -1.89
N THR A 102 -9.34 -3.68 -3.17
CA THR A 102 -8.64 -4.41 -4.23
C THR A 102 -7.12 -4.43 -4.09
N ILE A 103 -6.53 -3.56 -3.25
CA ILE A 103 -5.10 -3.58 -2.92
C ILE A 103 -4.77 -4.54 -1.77
N LEU A 104 -5.77 -5.02 -1.02
CA LEU A 104 -5.58 -5.88 0.16
C LEU A 104 -5.37 -7.34 -0.21
N GLN A 105 -5.82 -7.73 -1.40
CA GLN A 105 -5.62 -9.08 -1.89
C GLN A 105 -4.26 -9.20 -2.56
N GLN A 106 -3.45 -10.13 -2.05
CA GLN A 106 -2.29 -10.64 -2.76
C GLN A 106 -2.77 -11.51 -3.94
N LYS A 107 -2.33 -11.19 -5.15
CA LYS A 107 -2.69 -11.85 -6.41
C LYS A 107 -1.66 -12.89 -6.83
N GLU A 108 -0.39 -12.66 -6.49
CA GLU A 108 0.72 -13.54 -6.86
C GLU A 108 1.29 -14.19 -5.60
N GLY A 109 1.72 -15.44 -5.70
CA GLY A 109 2.37 -16.16 -4.61
C GLY A 109 3.58 -16.92 -5.12
N TYR A 110 4.15 -17.76 -4.26
CA TYR A 110 5.26 -18.64 -4.62
C TYR A 110 4.93 -20.09 -4.27
N SER A 111 5.52 -21.02 -5.01
CA SER A 111 5.57 -22.43 -4.64
C SER A 111 6.80 -22.66 -3.76
N PRO A 112 6.65 -23.20 -2.53
CA PRO A 112 7.79 -23.43 -1.64
C PRO A 112 8.91 -24.22 -2.32
N TYR A 113 8.57 -25.33 -2.99
CA TYR A 113 9.52 -26.20 -3.68
C TYR A 113 10.34 -25.51 -4.78
N VAL A 114 9.81 -24.45 -5.39
CA VAL A 114 10.51 -23.69 -6.45
C VAL A 114 11.29 -22.53 -5.83
N PHE A 115 10.82 -21.99 -4.72
CA PHE A 115 11.36 -20.76 -4.14
C PHE A 115 12.47 -21.01 -3.12
N GLU A 116 12.57 -22.19 -2.50
CA GLU A 116 13.58 -22.48 -1.47
C GLU A 116 15.02 -22.20 -1.94
N ASP A 117 15.43 -22.70 -3.10
CA ASP A 117 16.77 -22.47 -3.64
C ASP A 117 17.02 -20.98 -3.95
N ILE A 118 15.99 -20.30 -4.48
CA ILE A 118 16.04 -18.86 -4.78
C ILE A 118 16.15 -18.05 -3.48
N ALA A 119 15.41 -18.45 -2.44
CA ALA A 119 15.42 -17.80 -1.13
C ALA A 119 16.79 -17.93 -0.45
N ALA A 120 17.39 -19.12 -0.51
CA ALA A 120 18.73 -19.35 0.03
C ALA A 120 19.78 -18.47 -0.67
N GLN A 121 19.77 -18.43 -2.01
CA GLN A 121 20.68 -17.58 -2.78
C GLN A 121 20.43 -16.09 -2.50
N PHE A 122 19.17 -15.67 -2.42
CA PHE A 122 18.79 -14.29 -2.13
C PHE A 122 19.31 -13.83 -0.76
N LEU A 123 19.26 -14.69 0.27
CA LEU A 123 19.77 -14.37 1.60
C LEU A 123 21.29 -14.19 1.63
N ILE A 124 22.04 -15.02 0.87
CA ILE A 124 23.49 -14.89 0.71
C ILE A 124 23.83 -13.53 0.08
N GLU A 125 23.09 -13.14 -0.95
CA GLU A 125 23.29 -11.87 -1.67
C GLU A 125 22.81 -10.65 -0.88
N ASN A 126 21.93 -10.84 0.12
CA ASN A 126 21.33 -9.76 0.90
C ASN A 126 21.49 -9.99 2.42
N PRO A 127 22.71 -9.80 2.97
CA PRO A 127 22.99 -10.04 4.39
C PRO A 127 22.12 -9.22 5.35
N SER A 128 21.63 -8.05 4.92
CA SER A 128 20.70 -7.24 5.72
C SER A 128 19.36 -7.95 5.95
N VAL A 129 18.86 -8.69 4.97
CA VAL A 129 17.62 -9.47 5.10
C VAL A 129 17.86 -10.71 5.95
N GLN A 130 19.00 -11.38 5.77
CA GLN A 130 19.42 -12.50 6.64
C GLN A 130 19.44 -12.07 8.11
N ASN A 131 20.13 -10.97 8.43
CA ASN A 131 20.19 -10.45 9.79
C ASN A 131 18.80 -10.11 10.35
N ALA A 132 17.91 -9.54 9.52
CA ALA A 132 16.55 -9.23 9.93
C ALA A 132 15.71 -10.51 10.19
N LEU A 133 15.91 -11.56 9.40
CA LEU A 133 15.29 -12.87 9.59
C LEU A 133 15.76 -13.48 10.91
N ASP A 134 17.07 -13.53 11.14
CA ASP A 134 17.68 -14.10 12.35
C ASP A 134 17.22 -13.36 13.60
N LEU A 135 17.23 -12.02 13.58
CA LEU A 135 16.69 -11.20 14.66
C LEU A 135 15.21 -11.49 14.92
N LYS A 136 14.42 -11.72 13.87
CA LYS A 136 13.00 -12.07 14.05
C LYS A 136 12.84 -13.46 14.64
N MET A 137 13.62 -14.44 14.23
CA MET A 137 13.62 -15.79 14.81
C MET A 137 14.02 -15.78 16.29
N LEU A 138 15.00 -14.95 16.67
CA LEU A 138 15.42 -14.83 18.07
C LEU A 138 14.35 -14.21 18.98
N ASN A 139 13.55 -13.27 18.47
CA ASN A 139 12.60 -12.50 19.26
C ASN A 139 11.15 -13.04 19.21
N ASP A 140 10.87 -14.03 18.37
CA ASP A 140 9.51 -14.53 18.12
C ASP A 140 9.54 -16.06 17.95
N GLU A 141 9.34 -16.78 19.05
CA GLU A 141 9.40 -18.26 19.10
C GLU A 141 8.36 -18.91 18.17
N ASN A 142 7.17 -18.31 18.04
CA ASN A 142 6.13 -18.81 17.13
C ASN A 142 6.59 -18.70 15.67
N PHE A 143 7.31 -17.63 15.32
CA PHE A 143 7.91 -17.47 14.01
C PHE A 143 9.10 -18.41 13.79
N ALA A 144 9.97 -18.59 14.80
CA ALA A 144 11.11 -19.49 14.76
C ALA A 144 10.71 -20.96 14.53
N ASN A 145 9.54 -21.35 15.03
CA ASN A 145 8.99 -22.70 14.86
C ASN A 145 8.07 -22.84 13.63
N ASN A 146 8.01 -21.83 12.75
CA ASN A 146 7.16 -21.83 11.56
C ASN A 146 7.97 -21.61 10.27
N PRO A 147 8.42 -22.69 9.60
CA PRO A 147 9.19 -22.62 8.36
C PRO A 147 8.46 -21.87 7.24
N GLN A 148 7.13 -22.03 7.14
CA GLN A 148 6.33 -21.34 6.15
C GLN A 148 6.35 -19.82 6.39
N ALA A 149 6.29 -19.39 7.65
CA ALA A 149 6.38 -17.97 8.00
C ALA A 149 7.75 -17.38 7.69
N GLN A 150 8.83 -18.14 7.92
CA GLN A 150 10.20 -17.75 7.57
C GLN A 150 10.37 -17.61 6.07
N LEU A 151 9.96 -18.61 5.29
CA LEU A 151 10.04 -18.56 3.83
C LEU A 151 9.21 -17.40 3.26
N ASN A 152 8.03 -17.13 3.85
CA ASN A 152 7.19 -16.00 3.45
C ASN A 152 7.82 -14.65 3.82
N PHE A 153 8.55 -14.57 4.95
CA PHE A 153 9.33 -13.39 5.29
C PHE A 153 10.40 -13.11 4.23
N ILE A 154 11.13 -14.13 3.79
CA ILE A 154 12.13 -13.99 2.73
C ILE A 154 11.46 -13.53 1.43
N TYR A 155 10.37 -14.20 1.03
CA TYR A 155 9.60 -13.84 -0.15
C TYR A 155 9.18 -12.37 -0.16
N LYS A 156 8.55 -11.89 0.93
CA LYS A 156 8.09 -10.50 1.07
C LYS A 156 9.20 -9.45 1.04
N ASN A 157 10.43 -9.83 1.39
CA ASN A 157 11.59 -8.95 1.32
C ASN A 157 12.38 -9.13 0.01
N SER A 158 11.97 -10.05 -0.85
CA SER A 158 12.63 -10.33 -2.13
C SER A 158 12.01 -9.52 -3.29
N PRO A 159 12.72 -9.38 -4.42
CA PRO A 159 12.18 -8.79 -5.65
C PRO A 159 10.98 -9.54 -6.24
N HIS A 160 10.70 -10.77 -5.80
CA HIS A 160 9.60 -11.60 -6.29
C HIS A 160 8.25 -11.26 -5.66
N TYR A 161 8.23 -10.47 -4.59
CA TYR A 161 7.00 -10.02 -3.99
C TYR A 161 6.35 -8.94 -4.86
N GLU A 162 5.05 -9.11 -5.13
CA GLU A 162 4.34 -8.14 -5.95
C GLU A 162 4.32 -6.76 -5.30
N THR A 163 4.71 -5.75 -6.07
CA THR A 163 4.79 -4.37 -5.55
C THR A 163 3.42 -3.71 -5.36
N ALA A 164 2.36 -4.30 -5.94
CA ALA A 164 1.00 -3.78 -5.93
C ALA A 164 0.23 -4.11 -4.64
N HIS A 165 0.60 -5.17 -3.93
CA HIS A 165 -0.07 -5.57 -2.70
C HIS A 165 0.14 -4.51 -1.60
N LEU A 166 -0.96 -4.12 -0.93
CA LEU A 166 -1.05 -3.08 0.09
C LEU A 166 -0.62 -1.68 -0.35
N LYS A 167 -0.36 -1.47 -1.64
CA LYS A 167 0.08 -0.19 -2.20
C LYS A 167 -1.09 0.74 -2.43
N LEU A 168 -1.08 1.90 -1.79
CA LEU A 168 -2.13 2.88 -2.00
C LEU A 168 -2.01 3.54 -3.39
N PRO A 169 -3.13 3.84 -4.05
CA PRO A 169 -3.15 4.51 -5.36
C PRO A 169 -3.00 6.04 -5.25
N ILE A 170 -2.71 6.53 -4.05
CA ILE A 170 -2.56 7.95 -3.70
C ILE A 170 -1.09 8.19 -3.37
N TYR A 171 -0.58 9.31 -3.86
CA TYR A 171 0.82 9.68 -3.77
C TYR A 171 0.91 11.15 -3.37
N LYS A 172 1.84 11.48 -2.49
CA LYS A 172 2.06 12.86 -2.03
C LYS A 172 3.25 13.46 -2.76
N VAL A 173 3.05 14.63 -3.35
CA VAL A 173 4.10 15.45 -3.98
C VAL A 173 4.41 16.58 -3.00
N PHE A 174 5.68 16.83 -2.72
CA PHE A 174 6.17 17.91 -1.86
C PHE A 174 7.04 18.86 -2.66
#